data_AF-A0A4Q9H6E9-F1
#
_entry.id   AF-A0A4Q9H6E9-F1
#
_cell.length_a   1.000
_cell.length_b   1.000
_cell.length_c   1.000
_cell.angle_alpha   90.00
_cell.angle_beta   90.00
_cell.angle_gamma   90.00
#
_symmetry.space_group_name_H-M   'P 1'
#
loop_
_entity.id
_entity.type
_entity.pdbx_description
1 polymer ?
#
loop_
_entity_poly.entity_id
_entity_poly.type
_entity_poly.pdbx_seq_one_letter_code
_entity_poly.pdbx_strand_id
1 'polypeptide(L)'
;MRFKKVPLSSRKKHTPVNSSYLAKLWPKKPKFYNMQNESIALQAKVFLYHLNNANNENGFRAKESWKFSQVSEQGKADIEHDFFPTVSVQVDPKKIHDFAASVLLQLKEQPKINVPDLNVSIQTGSEYFIAFSPDRMIR
;
A
#
# COMPACT_ATOMS: atom_id res chain seq x y z
N MET A 1 57.80 34.46 47.38
CA MET A 1 57.21 34.34 46.01
C MET A 1 56.14 33.26 46.04
N ARG A 2 54.87 33.60 45.75
CA ARG A 2 53.70 32.72 45.84
C ARG A 2 53.05 32.69 44.45
N PHE A 3 53.37 31.69 43.63
CA PHE A 3 52.76 31.51 42.32
C PHE A 3 51.38 30.86 42.48
N LYS A 4 50.34 31.58 42.06
CA LYS A 4 48.94 31.13 42.04
C LYS A 4 48.77 30.06 40.97
N LYS A 5 48.24 28.90 41.34
CA LYS A 5 47.81 27.84 40.41
C LYS A 5 46.62 28.33 39.59
N VAL A 6 46.76 28.30 38.26
CA VAL A 6 45.68 28.56 37.30
C VAL A 6 44.90 27.24 37.08
N PRO A 7 43.56 27.23 37.12
CA PRO A 7 42.79 26.01 36.87
C PRO A 7 42.67 25.72 35.36
N LEU A 8 42.83 24.44 35.01
CA LEU A 8 42.72 23.91 33.65
C LEU A 8 41.28 24.05 33.11
N SER A 9 41.19 24.64 31.92
CA SER A 9 39.97 24.82 31.12
C SER A 9 39.31 23.49 30.76
N SER A 10 38.02 23.41 31.06
CA SER A 10 37.13 22.27 30.87
C SER A 10 36.97 21.92 29.38
N ARG A 11 37.32 20.67 29.04
CA ARG A 11 37.06 20.00 27.76
C ARG A 11 35.59 20.17 27.36
N LYS A 12 35.30 20.84 26.24
CA LYS A 12 33.95 20.93 25.66
C LYS A 12 33.45 19.52 25.36
N LYS A 13 32.40 19.08 26.07
CA LYS A 13 31.67 17.85 25.78
C LYS A 13 30.93 18.05 24.46
N HIS A 14 31.29 17.28 23.43
CA HIS A 14 30.45 17.12 22.25
C HIS A 14 29.09 16.56 22.70
N THR A 15 28.04 17.36 22.56
CA THR A 15 26.67 16.87 22.70
C THR A 15 26.36 15.96 21.52
N PRO A 16 25.76 14.77 21.73
CA PRO A 16 25.25 13.98 20.62
C PRO A 16 24.11 14.76 19.96
N VAL A 17 24.13 14.81 18.63
CA VAL A 17 23.05 15.36 17.82
C VAL A 17 21.76 14.63 18.20
N ASN A 18 20.77 15.40 18.65
CA ASN A 18 19.52 14.88 19.15
C ASN A 18 18.78 14.16 18.01
N SER A 19 18.76 12.83 18.06
CA SER A 19 18.19 11.91 17.06
C SER A 19 16.64 11.95 17.01
N SER A 20 16.03 13.09 17.35
CA SER A 20 14.58 13.30 17.30
C SER A 20 14.13 13.97 16.00
N TYR A 21 15.03 14.65 15.28
CA TYR A 21 14.71 15.34 14.02
C TYR A 21 14.71 14.41 12.80
N LEU A 22 15.50 13.33 12.83
CA LEU A 22 15.59 12.36 11.72
C LEU A 22 14.39 11.40 11.65
N ALA A 23 13.61 11.28 12.73
CA ALA A 23 12.42 10.43 12.75
C ALA A 23 11.18 11.06 12.07
N LYS A 24 11.23 12.35 11.71
CA LYS A 24 10.09 13.07 11.09
C LYS A 24 10.08 13.05 9.56
N LEU A 25 11.11 12.53 8.92
CA LEU A 25 11.31 12.60 7.46
C LEU A 25 11.10 11.26 6.73
N TRP A 26 10.65 10.22 7.42
CA TRP A 26 10.27 8.97 6.76
C TRP A 26 8.79 9.00 6.36
N PRO A 27 8.44 8.54 5.14
CA PRO A 27 7.05 8.27 4.82
C PRO A 27 6.54 7.28 5.87
N LYS A 28 5.38 7.58 6.49
CA LYS A 28 4.74 6.65 7.42
C LYS A 28 4.65 5.30 6.70
N LYS A 29 5.18 4.24 7.33
CA LYS A 29 5.04 2.87 6.81
C LYS A 29 3.60 2.68 6.32
N PRO A 30 3.36 2.10 5.14
CA PRO A 30 2.01 1.84 4.67
C PRO A 30 1.26 1.14 5.80
N LYS A 31 0.16 1.74 6.24
CA LYS A 31 -0.72 1.10 7.20
C LYS A 31 -1.35 -0.06 6.45
N PHE A 32 -0.82 -1.27 6.64
CA PHE A 32 -1.55 -2.47 6.30
C PHE A 32 -2.76 -2.50 7.23
N TYR A 33 -3.91 -2.04 6.73
CA TYR A 33 -5.16 -2.05 7.49
C TYR A 33 -5.59 -3.51 7.63
N ASN A 34 -5.46 -4.04 8.85
CA ASN A 34 -5.93 -5.38 9.17
C ASN A 34 -7.47 -5.36 9.27
N MET A 35 -8.15 -5.69 8.18
CA MET A 35 -9.60 -5.54 7.93
C MET A 35 -10.50 -6.59 8.62
N GLN A 36 -10.11 -7.14 9.77
CA GLN A 36 -10.71 -8.39 10.26
C GLN A 36 -12.15 -8.25 10.85
N ASN A 37 -12.68 -7.03 11.05
CA ASN A 37 -13.96 -6.79 11.77
C ASN A 37 -14.97 -5.84 11.10
N GLU A 38 -14.73 -5.38 9.88
CA GLU A 38 -15.67 -4.51 9.15
C GLU A 38 -16.56 -5.32 8.19
N SER A 39 -17.74 -4.81 7.83
CA SER A 39 -18.59 -5.48 6.83
C SER A 39 -17.83 -5.59 5.50
N ILE A 40 -18.02 -6.69 4.77
CA ILE A 40 -17.38 -6.92 3.47
C ILE A 40 -17.61 -5.74 2.51
N ALA A 41 -18.81 -5.15 2.59
CA ALA A 41 -19.15 -3.95 1.83
C ALA A 41 -18.27 -2.74 2.19
N LEU A 42 -17.99 -2.48 3.47
CA LEU A 42 -17.11 -1.39 3.87
C LEU A 42 -15.68 -1.63 3.40
N GLN A 43 -15.18 -2.87 3.53
CA GLN A 43 -13.85 -3.24 3.07
C GLN A 43 -13.68 -3.04 1.56
N ALA A 44 -14.70 -3.40 0.77
CA ALA A 44 -14.71 -3.17 -0.67
C ALA A 44 -14.65 -1.67 -1.01
N LYS A 45 -15.37 -0.81 -0.25
CA LYS A 45 -15.30 0.65 -0.44
C LYS A 45 -13.92 1.19 -0.12
N VAL A 46 -13.30 0.73 0.96
CA VAL A 46 -11.95 1.12 1.35
C VAL A 46 -10.94 0.70 0.28
N PHE A 47 -11.06 -0.52 -0.24
CA PHE A 47 -10.22 -0.99 -1.34
C PHE A 47 -10.35 -0.11 -2.59
N LEU A 48 -11.57 0.18 -3.03
CA LEU A 48 -11.81 1.07 -4.18
C LEU A 48 -11.32 2.50 -3.93
N TYR A 49 -11.41 2.99 -2.69
CA TYR A 49 -10.83 4.27 -2.31
C TYR A 49 -9.31 4.29 -2.50
N HIS A 50 -8.61 3.25 -2.04
CA HIS A 50 -7.17 3.10 -2.27
C HIS A 50 -6.83 2.98 -3.75
N LEU A 51 -7.64 2.25 -4.53
CA LEU A 51 -7.46 2.13 -5.98
C LEU A 51 -7.62 3.47 -6.70
N ASN A 52 -8.61 4.26 -6.31
CA ASN A 52 -8.81 5.60 -6.85
C ASN A 52 -7.67 6.56 -6.44
N ASN A 53 -7.13 6.44 -5.23
CA ASN A 53 -5.96 7.20 -4.82
C ASN A 53 -4.73 6.81 -5.65
N ALA A 54 -4.50 5.50 -5.85
CA ALA A 54 -3.42 5.02 -6.71
C ALA A 54 -3.55 5.55 -8.14
N ASN A 55 -4.77 5.67 -8.68
CA ASN A 55 -5.01 6.33 -9.96
C ASN A 55 -4.48 7.77 -9.99
N ASN A 56 -4.83 8.56 -8.97
CA ASN A 56 -4.45 9.96 -8.89
C ASN A 56 -2.94 10.13 -8.68
N GLU A 57 -2.34 9.33 -7.79
CA GLU A 57 -0.91 9.39 -7.45
C GLU A 57 -0.01 9.00 -8.62
N ASN A 58 -0.45 8.05 -9.45
CA ASN A 58 0.36 7.51 -10.55
C ASN A 58 0.02 8.12 -11.93
N GLY A 59 -0.87 9.12 -11.95
CA GLY A 59 -1.29 9.80 -13.18
C GLY A 59 -1.87 8.83 -14.21
N PHE A 60 -2.81 7.97 -13.77
CA PHE A 60 -3.44 6.97 -14.63
C PHE A 60 -4.20 7.65 -15.76
N ARG A 61 -3.90 7.26 -17.00
CA ARG A 61 -4.50 7.81 -18.22
C ARG A 61 -5.85 7.15 -18.46
N ALA A 62 -6.74 7.85 -19.18
CA ALA A 62 -8.08 7.35 -19.50
C ALA A 62 -8.10 6.03 -20.29
N LYS A 63 -7.01 5.68 -20.98
CA LYS A 63 -6.89 4.43 -21.75
C LYS A 63 -6.33 3.27 -20.91
N GLU A 64 -5.71 3.57 -19.78
CA GLU A 64 -5.13 2.54 -18.93
C GLU A 64 -6.23 1.90 -18.12
N SER A 65 -6.04 0.61 -17.84
CA SER A 65 -7.02 -0.22 -17.18
C SER A 65 -6.45 -0.89 -15.94
N TRP A 66 -7.33 -1.29 -15.06
CA TRP A 66 -7.04 -2.21 -13.98
C TRP A 66 -7.52 -3.61 -14.34
N LYS A 67 -6.79 -4.60 -13.85
CA LYS A 67 -7.21 -6.00 -13.83
C LYS A 67 -7.26 -6.49 -12.40
N PHE A 68 -8.29 -7.26 -12.09
CA PHE A 68 -8.50 -7.84 -10.76
C PHE A 68 -8.15 -9.32 -10.74
N SER A 69 -7.56 -9.77 -9.65
CA SER A 69 -7.21 -11.18 -9.44
C SER A 69 -7.28 -11.57 -7.96
N GLN A 70 -7.63 -12.82 -7.71
CA GLN A 70 -7.50 -13.50 -6.43
C GLN A 70 -6.28 -14.42 -6.53
N VAL A 71 -5.33 -14.22 -5.63
CA VAL A 71 -4.00 -14.85 -5.69
C VAL A 71 -3.54 -15.30 -4.29
N SER A 72 -2.61 -16.25 -4.26
CA SER A 72 -1.85 -16.59 -3.05
C SER A 72 -0.81 -15.50 -2.74
N GLU A 73 -0.16 -15.55 -1.58
CA GLU A 73 0.99 -14.66 -1.28
C GLU A 73 2.05 -14.68 -2.40
N GLN A 74 2.40 -15.85 -2.92
CA GLN A 74 3.39 -15.96 -4.01
C GLN A 74 2.88 -15.27 -5.28
N GLY A 75 1.62 -15.53 -5.68
CA GLY A 75 1.04 -14.89 -6.87
C GLY A 75 0.91 -13.38 -6.73
N LYS A 76 0.68 -12.87 -5.51
CA LYS A 76 0.76 -11.44 -5.23
C LYS A 76 2.17 -10.90 -5.45
N ALA A 77 3.19 -11.57 -4.89
CA ALA A 77 4.58 -11.14 -5.02
C ALA A 77 5.03 -11.10 -6.49
N ASP A 78 4.62 -12.11 -7.28
CA ASP A 78 4.92 -12.16 -8.71
C ASP A 78 4.26 -10.98 -9.46
N ILE A 79 2.99 -10.66 -9.17
CA ILE A 79 2.30 -9.51 -9.78
C ILE A 79 2.92 -8.18 -9.36
N GLU A 80 3.26 -8.02 -8.08
CA GLU A 80 3.89 -6.80 -7.55
C GLU A 80 5.31 -6.59 -8.10
N HIS A 81 5.99 -7.66 -8.51
CA HIS A 81 7.26 -7.60 -9.22
C HIS A 81 7.08 -7.17 -10.69
N ASP A 82 6.07 -7.71 -11.37
CA ASP A 82 5.92 -7.55 -12.83
C ASP A 82 5.14 -6.29 -13.25
N PHE A 83 4.30 -5.74 -12.37
CA PHE A 83 3.37 -4.65 -12.71
C PHE A 83 3.43 -3.51 -11.69
N PHE A 84 3.26 -2.27 -12.16
CA PHE A 84 3.09 -1.10 -11.29
C PHE A 84 2.19 -0.03 -11.91
N PRO A 85 1.23 0.56 -11.19
CA PRO A 85 0.95 0.37 -9.77
C PRO A 85 0.14 -0.89 -9.47
N THR A 86 0.21 -1.33 -8.21
CA THR A 86 -0.60 -2.41 -7.64
C THR A 86 -1.30 -1.96 -6.36
N VAL A 87 -2.47 -2.53 -6.10
CA VAL A 87 -3.21 -2.37 -4.84
C VAL A 87 -3.70 -3.74 -4.41
N SER A 88 -3.20 -4.23 -3.29
CA SER A 88 -3.52 -5.55 -2.76
C SER A 88 -4.14 -5.48 -1.37
N VAL A 89 -5.05 -6.41 -1.08
CA VAL A 89 -5.66 -6.60 0.23
C VAL A 89 -5.66 -8.07 0.57
N GLN A 90 -5.24 -8.40 1.80
CA GLN A 90 -5.43 -9.73 2.35
C GLN A 90 -6.89 -9.90 2.79
N VAL A 91 -7.51 -10.99 2.35
CA VAL A 91 -8.89 -11.34 2.68
C VAL A 91 -8.90 -12.78 3.18
N ASP A 92 -9.72 -13.06 4.20
CA ASP A 92 -9.97 -14.44 4.62
C ASP A 92 -10.38 -15.28 3.40
N PRO A 93 -9.72 -16.41 3.10
CA PRO A 93 -10.05 -17.26 1.95
C PRO A 93 -11.53 -17.66 1.90
N LYS A 94 -12.21 -17.74 3.05
CA LYS A 94 -13.65 -18.03 3.12
C LYS A 94 -14.54 -16.89 2.62
N LYS A 95 -14.04 -15.64 2.62
CA LYS A 95 -14.77 -14.42 2.30
C LYS A 95 -14.32 -13.76 1.00
N ILE A 96 -13.25 -14.26 0.38
CA ILE A 96 -12.61 -13.59 -0.76
C ILE A 96 -13.53 -13.48 -1.99
N HIS A 97 -14.38 -14.48 -2.22
CA HIS A 97 -15.37 -14.44 -3.30
C HIS A 97 -16.46 -13.39 -3.04
N ASP A 98 -16.99 -13.31 -1.82
CA ASP A 98 -17.97 -12.30 -1.41
C ASP A 98 -17.37 -10.89 -1.46
N PHE A 99 -16.10 -10.77 -1.07
CA PHE A 99 -15.35 -9.52 -1.18
C PHE A 99 -15.21 -9.08 -2.63
N ALA A 100 -14.78 -9.96 -3.52
CA ALA A 100 -14.66 -9.66 -4.95
C ALA A 100 -16.01 -9.26 -5.56
N ALA A 101 -17.08 -9.97 -5.24
CA ALA A 101 -18.43 -9.63 -5.68
C ALA A 101 -18.85 -8.23 -5.18
N SER A 102 -18.55 -7.91 -3.92
CA SER A 102 -18.83 -6.60 -3.35
C SER A 102 -18.00 -5.47 -4.00
N VAL A 103 -16.74 -5.72 -4.34
CA VAL A 103 -15.89 -4.77 -5.08
C VAL A 103 -16.51 -4.47 -6.45
N LEU A 104 -16.89 -5.50 -7.21
CA LEU A 104 -17.50 -5.33 -8.53
C LEU A 104 -18.85 -4.61 -8.47
N LEU A 105 -19.66 -4.88 -7.43
CA LEU A 105 -20.93 -4.19 -7.23
C LEU A 105 -20.73 -2.69 -7.01
N GLN A 106 -19.77 -2.32 -6.17
CA GLN A 106 -19.51 -0.93 -5.79
C GLN A 106 -18.67 -0.16 -6.81
N LEU A 107 -17.93 -0.87 -7.67
CA LEU A 107 -17.15 -0.26 -8.75
C LEU A 107 -18.02 0.60 -9.67
N LYS A 108 -19.30 0.24 -9.85
CA LYS A 108 -20.26 0.99 -10.64
C LYS A 108 -20.45 2.44 -10.16
N GLU A 109 -20.16 2.71 -8.89
CA GLU A 109 -20.25 4.04 -8.28
C GLU A 109 -18.94 4.86 -8.46
N GLN A 110 -17.91 4.29 -9.09
CA GLN A 110 -16.56 4.87 -9.18
C GLN A 110 -16.15 5.13 -10.64
N PRO A 111 -16.64 6.22 -11.29
CA PRO A 111 -16.44 6.46 -12.71
C PRO A 111 -14.97 6.71 -13.14
N LYS A 112 -14.08 6.95 -12.18
CA LYS A 112 -12.64 7.19 -12.43
C LYS A 112 -11.81 5.90 -12.50
N ILE A 113 -12.37 4.77 -12.08
CA ILE A 113 -11.66 3.49 -12.10
C ILE A 113 -12.09 2.75 -13.36
N ASN A 114 -11.16 2.56 -14.29
CA ASN A 114 -11.40 1.82 -15.53
C ASN A 114 -11.06 0.34 -15.33
N VAL A 115 -12.08 -0.51 -15.35
CA VAL A 115 -11.95 -1.98 -15.31
C VAL A 115 -12.79 -2.56 -16.44
N PRO A 116 -12.24 -2.71 -17.66
CA PRO A 116 -13.01 -3.16 -18.81
C PRO A 116 -13.43 -4.63 -18.70
N ASP A 117 -12.60 -5.44 -18.04
CA ASP A 117 -12.87 -6.86 -17.78
C ASP A 117 -13.26 -7.06 -16.31
N LEU A 118 -14.53 -7.34 -16.07
CA LEU A 118 -15.06 -7.62 -14.73
C LEU A 118 -14.77 -9.06 -14.28
N ASN A 119 -14.15 -9.89 -15.13
CA ASN A 119 -13.72 -11.22 -14.73
C ASN A 119 -12.52 -11.12 -13.79
N VAL A 120 -12.68 -11.68 -12.60
CA VAL A 120 -11.61 -11.78 -11.62
C VAL A 120 -10.91 -13.12 -11.84
N SER A 121 -9.62 -13.11 -12.17
CA SER A 121 -8.83 -14.34 -12.26
C SER A 121 -8.68 -14.96 -10.88
N ILE A 122 -8.87 -16.28 -10.73
CA ILE A 122 -8.82 -16.95 -9.43
C ILE A 122 -7.71 -18.00 -9.44
N GLN A 123 -6.80 -17.92 -8.48
CA GLN A 123 -5.78 -18.94 -8.23
C GLN A 123 -6.17 -19.84 -7.04
N THR A 124 -5.69 -21.08 -7.03
CA THR A 124 -5.88 -21.97 -5.88
C THR A 124 -5.14 -21.44 -4.66
N GLY A 125 -5.77 -21.49 -3.48
CA GLY A 125 -5.18 -20.97 -2.24
C GLY A 125 -5.17 -19.44 -2.18
N SER A 126 -6.13 -18.79 -2.84
CA SER A 126 -6.22 -17.33 -2.83
C SER A 126 -6.49 -16.78 -1.43
N GLU A 127 -5.64 -15.84 -1.01
CA GLU A 127 -5.74 -15.12 0.25
C GLU A 127 -5.57 -13.60 0.05
N TYR A 128 -5.25 -13.17 -1.17
CA TYR A 128 -5.16 -11.79 -1.59
C TYR A 128 -6.11 -11.49 -2.73
N PHE A 129 -6.80 -10.35 -2.65
CA PHE A 129 -7.41 -9.71 -3.81
C PHE A 129 -6.50 -8.56 -4.25
N ILE A 130 -6.08 -8.57 -5.51
CA ILE A 130 -5.12 -7.61 -6.07
C ILE A 130 -5.70 -6.95 -7.32
N ALA A 131 -5.48 -5.64 -7.41
CA ALA A 131 -5.63 -4.86 -8.63
C ALA A 131 -4.24 -4.45 -9.14
N PHE A 132 -4.03 -4.61 -10.44
CA PHE A 132 -2.79 -4.21 -11.11
C PHE A 132 -3.08 -3.60 -12.48
N SER A 133 -2.16 -2.79 -12.99
CA SER A 133 -2.26 -2.23 -14.33
C SER A 133 -1.52 -3.11 -15.35
N PRO A 134 -2.21 -3.88 -16.22
CA PRO A 134 -1.55 -4.69 -17.23
C PRO A 134 -0.80 -3.84 -18.27
N ASP A 135 -1.18 -2.57 -18.42
CA ASP A 135 -0.57 -1.61 -19.36
C ASP A 135 0.81 -1.12 -18.89
N ARG A 136 1.17 -1.34 -17.62
CA ARG A 136 2.38 -0.82 -16.99
C ARG A 136 3.24 -1.93 -16.38
N MET A 137 3.85 -2.73 -17.25
CA MET A 137 4.84 -3.72 -16.86
C MET A 137 6.16 -3.07 -16.42
N ILE A 138 6.72 -3.55 -15.33
CA ILE A 138 8.07 -3.20 -14.86
C ILE A 138 9.05 -4.07 -15.68
N ARG A 139 9.98 -3.43 -16.40
CA ARG A 139 11.00 -4.12 -17.20
C ARG A 139 12.29 -4.29 -16.42
#